data_AF-A0A833HBT6-F1
#
_entry.id   AF-A0A833HBT6-F1
#
_cell.length_a   1.000
_cell.length_b   1.000
_cell.length_c   1.000
_cell.angle_alpha   90.00
_cell.angle_beta   90.00
_cell.angle_gamma   90.00
#
_symmetry.space_group_name_H-M   'P 1'
#
loop_
_entity.id
_entity.type
_entity.pdbx_description
1 polymer ?
#
loop_
_entity_poly.entity_id
_entity_poly.type
_entity_poly.pdbx_seq_one_letter_code
_entity_poly.pdbx_strand_id
1 'polypeptide(L)'
;MSVRDEDPPADPALLPYLQARDEGEARARLGDLLGGVAAPLVWRIVRRQLGGRGGNVAEADLEDLHGATLLRLQLQLASVRAGDQLPMSSFADYVAVSAFNACSAFLMAREPERTRLRHRVRYVLRKDARLATWTGAGQESLCGLAAWSGRPRGDDGDRLD
;
A
#
# COMPACT_ATOMS: atom_id res chain seq x y z
N MET A 1 1.40 34.75 7.97
CA MET A 1 1.96 34.65 6.61
C MET A 1 2.93 33.48 6.63
N SER A 2 2.48 32.29 6.25
CA SER A 2 3.34 31.09 6.15
C SER A 2 2.94 30.38 4.88
N VAL A 3 3.94 30.15 4.04
CA VAL A 3 3.88 29.53 2.71
C VAL A 3 3.03 28.27 2.80
N ARG A 4 1.92 28.23 2.05
CA ARG A 4 1.23 26.97 1.76
C ARG A 4 2.18 26.20 0.86
N ASP A 5 2.65 25.05 1.32
CA ASP A 5 3.36 24.06 0.52
C ASP A 5 2.71 23.97 -0.86
N GLU A 6 3.49 24.19 -1.91
CA GLU A 6 3.04 23.85 -3.26
C GLU A 6 2.73 22.36 -3.26
N ASP A 7 1.51 21.99 -3.66
CA ASP A 7 1.16 20.61 -3.89
C ASP A 7 2.24 20.00 -4.79
N PRO A 8 2.87 18.87 -4.40
CA PRO A 8 3.94 18.29 -5.19
C PRO A 8 3.45 18.06 -6.61
N PRO A 9 4.26 18.41 -7.63
CA PRO A 9 3.81 18.36 -9.01
C PRO A 9 3.34 16.95 -9.35
N ALA A 10 2.23 16.88 -10.09
CA ALA A 10 1.68 15.62 -10.59
C ALA A 10 2.78 14.81 -11.29
N ASP A 11 2.75 13.49 -11.11
CA ASP A 11 3.68 12.59 -11.81
C ASP A 11 3.64 12.90 -13.33
N PRO A 12 4.79 13.19 -13.97
CA PRO A 12 4.87 13.44 -15.40
C PRO A 12 4.22 12.36 -16.27
N ALA A 13 4.20 11.10 -15.82
CA ALA A 13 3.55 10.00 -16.53
C ALA A 13 2.02 10.18 -16.61
N LEU A 14 1.41 10.89 -15.67
CA LEU A 14 -0.03 11.15 -15.66
C LEU A 14 -0.43 12.30 -16.59
N LEU A 15 0.49 13.23 -16.89
CA LEU A 15 0.17 14.45 -17.64
C LEU A 15 -0.47 14.18 -19.01
N PRO A 16 0.01 13.23 -19.86
CA PRO A 16 -0.62 12.93 -21.13
C PRO A 16 -2.07 12.46 -20.98
N TYR A 17 -2.38 11.71 -19.93
CA TYR A 17 -3.75 11.31 -19.64
C TYR A 17 -4.58 12.50 -19.17
N LEU A 18 -4.09 13.27 -18.20
CA LEU A 18 -4.82 14.40 -17.60
C LEU A 18 -5.08 15.54 -18.60
N GLN A 19 -4.20 15.73 -19.57
CA GLN A 19 -4.28 16.81 -20.57
C GLN A 19 -4.93 16.39 -21.90
N ALA A 20 -5.32 15.12 -22.04
CA ALA A 20 -5.93 14.60 -23.27
C ALA A 20 -7.23 15.36 -23.60
N ARG A 21 -7.34 15.83 -24.85
CA ARG A 21 -8.39 16.79 -25.27
C ARG A 21 -9.72 16.12 -25.57
N ASP A 22 -9.70 14.86 -25.95
CA ASP A 22 -10.88 14.06 -26.23
C ASP A 22 -10.86 12.73 -25.48
N GLU A 23 -12.03 12.09 -25.42
CA GLU A 23 -12.22 10.85 -24.67
C GLU A 23 -11.52 9.64 -25.31
N GLY A 24 -11.28 9.68 -26.62
CA GLY A 24 -10.55 8.63 -27.33
C GLY A 24 -9.07 8.63 -26.96
N GLU A 25 -8.44 9.81 -26.99
CA GLU A 25 -7.08 10.01 -26.53
C GLU A 25 -6.95 9.67 -25.03
N ALA A 26 -7.89 10.15 -24.20
CA ALA A 26 -7.95 9.82 -22.79
C ALA A 26 -7.93 8.32 -22.53
N ARG A 27 -8.77 7.57 -23.24
CA ARG A 27 -8.89 6.13 -23.11
C ARG A 27 -7.62 5.41 -23.56
N ALA A 28 -6.99 5.87 -24.63
CA ALA A 28 -5.71 5.33 -25.08
C ALA A 28 -4.60 5.54 -24.03
N ARG A 29 -4.45 6.77 -23.50
CA ARG A 29 -3.45 7.10 -22.47
C ARG A 29 -3.69 6.34 -21.17
N LEU A 30 -4.95 6.17 -20.78
CA LEU A 30 -5.33 5.34 -19.64
C LEU A 30 -4.93 3.86 -19.86
N GLY A 31 -5.15 3.35 -21.07
CA GLY A 31 -4.70 2.01 -21.48
C GLY A 31 -3.18 1.85 -21.35
N ASP A 32 -2.41 2.84 -21.78
CA ASP A 32 -0.94 2.83 -21.66
C ASP A 32 -0.49 2.82 -20.18
N LEU A 33 -1.10 3.65 -19.33
CA LEU A 33 -0.80 3.70 -17.90
C LEU A 33 -1.12 2.37 -17.20
N LEU A 34 -2.31 1.83 -17.45
CA LEU A 34 -2.76 0.60 -16.82
C LEU A 34 -1.99 -0.61 -17.34
N GLY A 35 -1.84 -0.76 -18.65
CA GLY A 35 -1.17 -1.90 -19.27
C GLY A 35 0.35 -1.85 -19.16
N GLY A 36 0.95 -0.67 -19.29
CA GLY A 36 2.41 -0.51 -19.31
C GLY A 36 3.04 -0.48 -17.93
N VAL A 37 2.39 0.15 -16.95
CA VAL A 37 2.96 0.33 -15.60
C VAL A 37 2.17 -0.43 -14.55
N ALA A 38 0.84 -0.22 -14.48
CA ALA A 38 0.06 -0.71 -13.35
C ALA A 38 -0.04 -2.24 -13.32
N ALA A 39 -0.50 -2.86 -14.40
CA ALA A 39 -0.72 -4.30 -14.50
C ALA A 39 0.53 -5.12 -14.18
N PRO A 40 1.70 -4.90 -14.82
CA PRO A 40 2.89 -5.69 -14.52
C PRO A 40 3.39 -5.47 -13.09
N LEU A 41 3.26 -4.26 -12.53
CA LEU A 41 3.69 -3.95 -11.18
C LEU A 41 2.78 -4.59 -10.13
N VAL A 42 1.46 -4.47 -10.29
CA VAL A 42 0.47 -5.12 -9.41
C VAL A 42 0.68 -6.62 -9.44
N TRP A 43 0.78 -7.23 -10.62
CA TRP A 43 0.96 -8.67 -10.77
C TRP A 43 2.23 -9.17 -10.06
N ARG A 44 3.34 -8.45 -10.22
CA ARG A 44 4.60 -8.77 -9.55
C ARG A 44 4.46 -8.74 -8.02
N ILE A 45 3.76 -7.74 -7.49
CA ILE A 45 3.54 -7.60 -6.04
C ILE A 45 2.61 -8.70 -5.52
N VAL A 46 1.49 -8.94 -6.20
CA VAL A 46 0.50 -9.98 -5.84
C VAL A 46 1.16 -11.35 -5.80
N ARG A 47 1.88 -11.76 -6.86
CA ARG A 47 2.57 -13.05 -6.89
C ARG A 47 3.65 -13.17 -5.82
N ARG A 48 4.41 -12.10 -5.57
CA ARG A 48 5.45 -12.11 -4.54
C ARG A 48 4.85 -12.24 -3.13
N GLN A 49 3.75 -11.55 -2.86
CA GLN A 49 3.12 -11.53 -1.53
C GLN A 49 2.31 -12.80 -1.24
N LEU A 50 1.61 -13.32 -2.25
CA LEU A 50 0.60 -14.37 -2.07
C LEU A 50 0.97 -15.71 -2.71
N GLY A 51 1.87 -15.74 -3.69
CA GLY A 51 2.31 -16.96 -4.38
C GLY A 51 3.61 -17.57 -3.82
N GLY A 52 4.21 -16.98 -2.78
CA GLY A 52 5.43 -17.47 -2.12
C GLY A 52 5.18 -18.49 -1.00
N ARG A 53 6.27 -18.93 -0.32
CA ARG A 53 6.38 -20.08 0.62
C ARG A 53 5.40 -20.18 1.81
N GLY A 54 4.38 -19.33 1.92
CA GLY A 54 3.36 -19.36 2.98
C GLY A 54 1.92 -19.19 2.52
N GLY A 55 1.65 -18.97 1.23
CA GLY A 55 0.31 -18.74 0.69
C GLY A 55 -0.04 -19.77 -0.38
N ASN A 56 -0.82 -20.78 -0.03
CA ASN A 56 -1.45 -21.64 -1.04
C ASN A 56 -2.74 -20.95 -1.52
N VAL A 57 -2.58 -19.80 -2.18
CA VAL A 57 -3.67 -19.03 -2.79
C VAL A 57 -3.84 -19.52 -4.22
N ALA A 58 -5.09 -19.78 -4.64
CA ALA A 58 -5.34 -20.27 -5.99
C ALA A 58 -4.99 -19.19 -7.02
N GLU A 59 -4.48 -19.58 -8.19
CA GLU A 59 -4.12 -18.62 -9.26
C GLU A 59 -5.32 -17.75 -9.66
N ALA A 60 -6.54 -18.33 -9.68
CA ALA A 60 -7.78 -17.59 -9.94
C ALA A 60 -8.01 -16.45 -8.92
N ASP A 61 -7.75 -16.67 -7.63
CA ASP A 61 -7.85 -15.62 -6.62
C ASP A 61 -6.80 -14.51 -6.83
N LEU A 62 -5.62 -14.87 -7.36
CA LEU A 62 -4.57 -13.90 -7.68
C LEU A 62 -4.97 -13.05 -8.90
N GLU A 63 -5.54 -13.67 -9.93
CA GLU A 63 -6.07 -13.00 -11.12
C GLU A 63 -7.22 -12.05 -10.76
N ASP A 64 -8.15 -12.50 -9.91
CA ASP A 64 -9.25 -11.68 -9.42
C ASP A 64 -8.74 -10.47 -8.61
N LEU A 65 -7.77 -10.69 -7.72
CA LEU A 65 -7.16 -9.61 -6.94
C LEU A 65 -6.44 -8.60 -7.84
N HIS A 66 -5.75 -9.08 -8.87
CA HIS A 66 -5.09 -8.25 -9.86
C HIS A 66 -6.11 -7.39 -10.63
N GLY A 67 -7.15 -8.00 -11.18
CA GLY A 67 -8.22 -7.30 -11.90
C GLY A 67 -8.95 -6.28 -11.01
N ALA A 68 -9.30 -6.65 -9.79
CA ALA A 68 -9.95 -5.76 -8.83
C ALA A 68 -9.06 -4.55 -8.46
N THR A 69 -7.75 -4.76 -8.34
CA THR A 69 -6.80 -3.67 -8.08
C THR A 69 -6.70 -2.73 -9.27
N LEU A 70 -6.64 -3.26 -10.50
CA LEU A 70 -6.64 -2.44 -11.73
C LEU A 70 -7.92 -1.62 -11.87
N LEU A 71 -9.08 -2.20 -11.58
CA LEU A 71 -10.35 -1.48 -11.60
C LEU A 71 -10.34 -0.31 -10.60
N ARG A 72 -9.83 -0.53 -9.38
CA ARG A 72 -9.71 0.54 -8.37
C ARG A 72 -8.78 1.65 -8.84
N LEU A 73 -7.64 1.30 -9.45
CA LEU A 73 -6.71 2.28 -10.01
C LEU A 73 -7.34 3.08 -11.15
N GLN A 74 -8.09 2.43 -12.02
CA GLN A 74 -8.84 3.10 -13.09
C GLN A 74 -9.84 4.10 -12.53
N LEU A 75 -10.63 3.70 -11.52
CA LEU A 75 -11.60 4.60 -10.87
C LEU A 75 -10.90 5.79 -10.20
N GLN A 76 -9.77 5.56 -9.54
CA GLN A 76 -8.99 6.64 -8.95
C GLN A 76 -8.49 7.63 -10.02
N LEU A 77 -7.93 7.12 -11.12
CA LEU A 77 -7.45 7.97 -12.21
C LEU A 77 -8.59 8.78 -12.85
N ALA A 78 -9.77 8.19 -12.99
CA ALA A 78 -10.96 8.89 -13.45
C ALA A 78 -11.36 10.03 -12.51
N SER A 79 -11.36 9.81 -11.19
CA SER A 79 -11.61 10.87 -10.20
C SER A 79 -10.55 11.97 -10.22
N VAL A 80 -9.27 11.63 -10.42
CA VAL A 80 -8.20 12.64 -10.58
C VAL A 80 -8.41 13.47 -11.84
N ARG A 81 -8.77 12.84 -12.97
CA ARG A 81 -9.09 13.55 -14.23
C ARG A 81 -10.31 14.45 -14.09
N ALA A 82 -11.33 14.03 -13.35
CA ALA A 82 -12.52 14.82 -13.07
C ALA A 82 -12.24 16.03 -12.15
N GLY A 83 -11.07 16.07 -11.49
CA GLY A 83 -10.73 17.09 -10.50
C GLY A 83 -11.30 16.83 -9.10
N ASP A 84 -11.90 15.66 -8.88
CA ASP A 84 -12.45 15.26 -7.58
C ASP A 84 -11.36 14.89 -6.57
N GLN A 85 -10.16 14.53 -7.06
CA GLN A 85 -9.01 14.13 -6.27
C GLN A 85 -7.74 14.79 -6.80
N LEU A 86 -6.80 15.09 -5.90
CA LEU A 86 -5.50 15.64 -6.29
C LEU A 86 -4.68 14.60 -7.07
N PRO A 87 -3.91 15.03 -8.09
CA PRO A 87 -2.95 14.16 -8.75
C PRO A 87 -1.90 13.64 -7.79
N MET A 88 -1.40 12.45 -8.11
CA MET A 88 -0.41 11.76 -7.31
C MET A 88 0.98 12.18 -7.77
N SER A 89 1.92 12.35 -6.85
CA SER A 89 3.31 12.72 -7.16
C SER A 89 4.12 11.59 -7.81
N SER A 90 3.73 10.33 -7.56
CA SER A 90 4.31 9.13 -8.15
C SER A 90 3.24 8.08 -8.40
N PHE A 91 2.97 7.79 -9.67
CA PHE A 91 2.03 6.77 -10.12
C PHE A 91 2.50 5.37 -9.73
N ALA A 92 3.78 5.07 -9.93
CA ALA A 92 4.35 3.78 -9.60
C ALA A 92 4.26 3.47 -8.09
N ASP A 93 4.56 4.45 -7.22
CA ASP A 93 4.50 4.24 -5.78
C ASP A 93 3.06 4.04 -5.30
N TYR A 94 2.12 4.82 -5.83
CA TYR A 94 0.71 4.65 -5.52
C TYR A 94 0.17 3.29 -5.98
N VAL A 95 0.55 2.84 -7.18
CA VAL A 95 0.22 1.49 -7.68
C VAL A 95 0.78 0.43 -6.72
N ALA A 96 2.03 0.57 -6.29
CA ALA A 96 2.66 -0.37 -5.38
C ALA A 96 1.92 -0.42 -4.04
N VAL A 97 1.63 0.73 -3.44
CA VAL A 97 0.87 0.85 -2.19
C VAL A 97 -0.54 0.25 -2.35
N SER A 98 -1.21 0.52 -3.47
CA SER A 98 -2.53 -0.04 -3.77
C SER A 98 -2.49 -1.57 -3.84
N ALA A 99 -1.50 -2.14 -4.51
CA ALA A 99 -1.31 -3.59 -4.59
C ALA A 99 -1.00 -4.22 -3.22
N PHE A 100 -0.13 -3.60 -2.41
CA PHE A 100 0.15 -4.05 -1.06
C PHE A 100 -1.10 -4.01 -0.17
N ASN A 101 -1.87 -2.94 -0.25
CA ASN A 101 -3.12 -2.79 0.50
C ASN A 101 -4.15 -3.84 0.07
N ALA A 102 -4.26 -4.12 -1.23
CA ALA A 102 -5.13 -5.17 -1.76
C ALA A 102 -4.72 -6.57 -1.24
N CYS A 103 -3.43 -6.91 -1.30
CA CYS A 103 -2.89 -8.16 -0.73
C CYS A 103 -3.16 -8.25 0.78
N SER A 104 -2.94 -7.16 1.50
CA SER A 104 -3.19 -7.09 2.94
C SER A 104 -4.66 -7.36 3.24
N ALA A 105 -5.57 -6.65 2.57
CA ALA A 105 -7.01 -6.80 2.72
C ALA A 105 -7.49 -8.23 2.39
N PHE A 106 -6.97 -8.83 1.32
CA PHE A 106 -7.24 -10.21 0.95
C PHE A 106 -6.87 -11.18 2.08
N LEU A 107 -5.64 -11.08 2.61
CA LEU A 107 -5.21 -11.90 3.75
C LEU A 107 -6.04 -11.62 5.01
N MET A 108 -6.46 -10.37 5.23
CA MET A 108 -7.28 -10.03 6.38
C MET A 108 -8.64 -10.73 6.35
N ALA A 109 -9.25 -10.77 5.16
CA ALA A 109 -10.55 -11.40 4.92
C ALA A 109 -10.48 -12.93 5.02
N ARG A 110 -9.38 -13.54 4.55
CA ARG A 110 -9.17 -14.99 4.60
C ARG A 110 -8.92 -15.54 6.00
N GLU A 111 -8.30 -14.74 6.87
CA GLU A 111 -7.96 -15.13 8.25
C GLU A 111 -8.58 -14.16 9.28
N PRO A 112 -9.92 -14.16 9.43
CA PRO A 112 -10.62 -13.14 10.22
C PRO A 112 -10.23 -13.16 11.70
N GLU A 113 -10.03 -14.34 12.31
CA GLU A 113 -9.63 -14.45 13.71
C GLU A 113 -8.21 -13.91 13.96
N ARG A 114 -7.26 -14.20 13.06
CA ARG A 114 -5.91 -13.62 13.13
C ARG A 114 -5.95 -12.10 12.93
N THR A 115 -6.79 -11.62 12.02
CA THR A 115 -7.02 -10.18 11.82
C THR A 115 -7.58 -9.52 13.07
N ARG A 116 -8.58 -10.13 13.70
CA ARG A 116 -9.20 -9.63 14.93
C ARG A 116 -8.18 -9.56 16.06
N LEU A 117 -7.36 -10.60 16.24
CA LEU A 117 -6.27 -10.59 17.22
C LEU A 117 -5.27 -9.46 16.94
N ARG A 118 -4.80 -9.34 15.69
CA ARG A 118 -3.88 -8.26 15.28
C ARG A 118 -4.46 -6.88 15.57
N HIS A 119 -5.74 -6.65 15.28
CA HIS A 119 -6.41 -5.38 15.54
C HIS A 119 -6.52 -5.09 17.04
N ARG A 120 -6.85 -6.09 17.86
CA ARG A 120 -6.89 -5.96 19.32
C ARG A 120 -5.53 -5.61 19.91
N VAL A 121 -4.46 -6.29 19.46
CA VAL A 121 -3.09 -5.99 19.90
C VAL A 121 -2.71 -4.55 19.53
N ARG A 122 -2.91 -4.14 18.27
CA ARG A 122 -2.64 -2.77 17.83
C ARG A 122 -3.46 -1.73 18.59
N TYR A 123 -4.71 -2.05 18.92
CA TYR A 123 -5.56 -1.17 19.72
C TYR A 123 -4.98 -0.96 21.13
N VAL A 124 -4.61 -2.05 21.81
CA VAL A 124 -3.99 -1.99 23.15
C VAL A 124 -2.68 -1.21 23.11
N LEU A 125 -1.80 -1.47 22.12
CA LEU A 125 -0.54 -0.74 21.93
C LEU A 125 -0.73 0.77 21.70
N ARG A 126 -1.86 1.20 21.15
CA ARG A 126 -2.18 2.62 20.91
C ARG A 126 -2.89 3.30 22.07
N LYS A 127 -3.61 2.54 22.90
CA LYS A 127 -4.48 3.09 23.94
C LYS A 127 -3.87 3.05 25.34
N ASP A 128 -3.02 2.07 25.64
CA ASP A 128 -2.34 1.97 26.91
C ASP A 128 -1.03 2.78 26.88
N ALA A 129 -0.94 3.84 27.67
CA ALA A 129 0.24 4.70 27.73
C ALA A 129 1.51 3.99 28.23
N ARG A 130 1.38 2.80 28.84
CA ARG A 130 2.51 1.97 29.26
C ARG A 130 3.12 1.19 28.09
N LEU A 131 2.45 1.15 26.94
CA LEU A 131 2.91 0.49 25.73
C LEU A 131 3.20 1.54 24.65
N ALA A 132 4.12 1.23 23.76
CA ALA A 132 4.45 2.09 22.64
C ALA A 132 4.87 1.29 21.41
N THR A 133 4.77 1.95 20.26
CA THR A 133 5.41 1.56 19.01
C THR A 133 6.42 2.63 18.61
N TRP A 134 7.63 2.23 18.22
CA TRP A 134 8.68 3.15 17.79
C TRP A 134 9.51 2.54 16.66
N THR A 135 10.27 3.37 15.95
CA THR A 135 11.17 2.94 14.89
C THR A 135 12.51 2.53 15.49
N GLY A 136 12.97 1.31 15.22
CA GLY A 136 14.29 0.82 15.60
C GLY A 136 15.41 1.38 14.72
N ALA A 137 16.66 1.11 15.10
CA ALA A 137 17.84 1.57 14.35
C ALA A 137 17.86 1.08 12.89
N GLY A 138 17.31 -0.11 12.62
CA GLY A 138 17.17 -0.68 11.27
C GLY A 138 15.94 -0.24 10.49
N GLN A 139 15.24 0.82 10.90
CA GLN A 139 13.93 1.24 10.34
C GLN A 139 12.80 0.22 10.52
N GLU A 140 13.00 -0.82 11.34
CA GLU A 140 11.91 -1.70 11.72
C GLU A 140 10.91 -1.02 12.67
N SER A 141 9.64 -1.42 12.56
CA SER A 141 8.61 -1.03 13.53
C SER A 141 8.68 -1.97 14.73
N LEU A 142 9.08 -1.43 15.90
CA LEU A 142 9.15 -2.14 17.18
C LEU A 142 7.94 -1.81 18.04
N CYS A 143 7.57 -2.72 18.95
CA CYS A 143 6.54 -2.47 19.96
C CYS A 143 6.90 -3.13 21.30
N GLY A 144 6.45 -2.53 22.40
CA GLY A 144 6.74 -3.02 23.74
C GLY A 144 6.34 -2.03 24.82
N LEU A 145 6.91 -2.16 26.01
CA LEU A 145 6.72 -1.20 27.09
C LEU A 145 7.27 0.17 26.67
N ALA A 146 6.54 1.25 26.94
CA ALA A 146 6.93 2.61 26.62
C ALA A 146 8.29 2.97 27.25
N ALA A 147 8.57 2.47 28.45
CA ALA A 147 9.85 2.62 29.14
C ALA A 147 11.05 1.96 28.43
N TRP A 148 10.82 1.13 27.42
CA TRP A 148 11.87 0.50 26.61
C TRP A 148 12.15 1.26 25.30
N SER A 149 11.35 2.27 24.96
CA SER A 149 11.61 3.07 23.77
C SER A 149 12.98 3.75 23.85
N GLY A 150 13.75 3.67 22.77
CA GLY A 150 15.13 4.19 22.71
C GLY A 150 16.20 3.27 23.29
N ARG A 151 15.84 2.11 23.86
CA ARG A 151 16.83 1.09 24.22
C ARG A 151 17.28 0.35 22.96
N PRO A 152 18.58 0.01 22.84
CA PRO A 152 19.00 -0.94 21.83
C PRO A 152 18.24 -2.25 22.03
N ARG A 153 17.94 -2.96 20.93
CA ARG A 153 17.49 -4.35 21.00
C ARG A 153 18.45 -5.06 21.96
N GLY A 154 17.92 -5.70 23.00
CA GLY A 154 18.74 -6.57 23.83
C GLY A 154 19.40 -7.57 22.88
N ASP A 155 20.72 -7.63 22.89
CA ASP A 155 21.46 -8.61 22.11
C ASP A 155 20.86 -9.99 22.42
N ASP A 156 20.57 -10.79 21.40
CA ASP A 156 19.98 -12.14 21.52
C ASP A 156 21.00 -13.13 22.16
N GLY A 157 21.54 -12.80 23.33
CA GLY A 157 22.51 -13.58 24.09
C GLY A 157 21.92 -14.30 25.30
N ASP A 158 20.64 -14.09 25.61
CA ASP A 158 19.98 -14.67 26.80
C ASP A 158 18.65 -15.31 26.38
N ARG A 159 18.73 -16.30 25.50
CA ARG A 159 17.64 -17.27 25.32
C ARG A 159 17.67 -18.18 26.54
N LEU A 160 16.70 -17.97 27.43
CA LEU A 160 16.36 -18.84 28.55
C LEU A 160 16.28 -20.31 28.06
N ASP A 161 17.26 -21.11 28.47
CA ASP A 161 17.18 -22.57 28.56
C ASP A 161 16.22 -23.00 29.70
#